data_AF-L0A808-F1
#
_entry.id   AF-L0A808-F1
#
_cell.length_a   1.000
_cell.length_b   1.000
_cell.length_c   1.000
_cell.angle_alpha   90.00
_cell.angle_beta   90.00
_cell.angle_gamma   90.00
#
_symmetry.space_group_name_H-M   'P 1'
#
loop_
_entity.id
_entity.type
_entity.pdbx_description
1 polymer ?
#
loop_
_entity_poly.entity_id
_entity_poly.type
_entity_poly.pdbx_seq_one_letter_code
_entity_poly.pdbx_strand_id
1 'polypeptide(L)'
;MNLLYALHTHYGWYLQLLPVLVLIWTAIRRRERLQRLAPVLLDINVTLGLLTYLLTGVQVSLWHPVLMFAAVALAHAVARQRDRRVVIGVWLVVLVLIVGGVRSASLS
;
A
#
# COMPACT_ATOMS: atom_id res chain seq x y z
N MET A 1 -16.06 -12.83 -12.71
CA MET A 1 -14.87 -12.30 -12.02
C MET A 1 -14.43 -13.30 -10.97
N ASN A 2 -13.15 -13.63 -10.89
CA ASN A 2 -12.62 -14.47 -9.80
C ASN A 2 -12.79 -13.72 -8.46
N LEU A 3 -13.26 -14.41 -7.43
CA LEU A 3 -13.42 -13.88 -6.07
C LEU A 3 -12.13 -13.23 -5.55
N LEU A 4 -10.96 -13.83 -5.82
CA LEU A 4 -9.67 -13.30 -5.41
C LEU A 4 -9.35 -11.95 -6.06
N TYR A 5 -9.63 -11.82 -7.35
CA TYR A 5 -9.44 -10.57 -8.09
C TYR A 5 -10.37 -9.46 -7.55
N ALA A 6 -11.64 -9.81 -7.27
CA ALA A 6 -12.59 -8.87 -6.69
C ALA A 6 -12.14 -8.39 -5.30
N LEU A 7 -11.67 -9.31 -4.44
CA LEU A 7 -11.15 -8.99 -3.11
C LEU A 7 -9.91 -8.11 -3.17
N HIS A 8 -8.92 -8.45 -4.00
CA HIS A 8 -7.72 -7.63 -4.20
C HIS A 8 -8.07 -6.21 -4.68
N THR A 9 -8.98 -6.11 -5.65
CA THR A 9 -9.38 -4.81 -6.21
C THR A 9 -10.13 -3.96 -5.19
N HIS A 10 -11.13 -4.52 -4.50
CA HIS A 10 -11.88 -3.80 -3.47
C HIS A 10 -10.98 -3.38 -2.32
N TYR A 11 -10.15 -4.31 -1.82
CA TYR A 11 -9.26 -4.04 -0.71
C TYR A 11 -8.20 -2.98 -1.07
N GLY A 12 -7.62 -3.07 -2.27
CA GLY A 12 -6.69 -2.08 -2.81
C GLY A 12 -7.28 -0.68 -2.95
N TRP A 13 -8.59 -0.56 -3.26
CA TRP A 13 -9.27 0.72 -3.31
C TRP A 13 -9.31 1.40 -1.94
N TYR A 14 -9.68 0.67 -0.88
CA TYR A 14 -9.69 1.20 0.49
C TYR A 14 -8.28 1.44 1.05
N LEU A 15 -7.28 0.67 0.60
CA LEU A 15 -5.89 0.81 1.06
C LEU A 15 -5.23 2.14 0.70
N GLN A 16 -5.74 2.86 -0.30
CA GLN A 16 -5.31 4.24 -0.58
C GLN A 16 -5.62 5.21 0.57
N LEU A 17 -6.63 4.91 1.39
CA LEU A 17 -6.96 5.68 2.58
C LEU A 17 -5.97 5.42 3.72
N LEU A 18 -5.28 4.28 3.72
CA LEU A 18 -4.41 3.88 4.82
C LEU A 18 -3.22 4.84 5.03
N PRO A 19 -2.45 5.25 3.99
CA PRO A 19 -1.44 6.30 4.15
C PRO A 19 -2.03 7.61 4.68
N VAL A 20 -3.22 8.00 4.21
CA VAL A 20 -3.90 9.22 4.67
C VAL A 20 -4.23 9.12 6.16
N LEU A 21 -4.74 7.98 6.60
CA LEU A 21 -5.02 7.70 8.01
C LEU A 21 -3.75 7.72 8.87
N VAL A 22 -2.65 7.15 8.38
CA VAL A 22 -1.35 7.21 9.08
C VAL A 22 -0.85 8.65 9.18
N LEU A 23 -0.94 9.43 8.10
CA LEU A 23 -0.52 10.84 8.09
C LEU A 23 -1.33 11.67 9.08
N ILE A 24 -2.67 11.57 9.05
CA ILE A 24 -3.56 12.27 9.99
C ILE A 24 -3.27 11.82 11.43
N TRP A 25 -3.13 10.52 11.66
CA TRP A 25 -2.87 10.00 12.99
C TRP A 25 -1.53 10.46 13.54
N THR A 26 -0.46 10.36 12.76
CA THR A 26 0.88 10.84 13.13
C THR A 26 0.88 12.37 13.30
N ALA A 27 0.01 13.09 12.59
CA ALA A 27 -0.13 14.52 12.74
C ALA A 27 -0.78 14.92 14.09
N ILE A 28 -1.78 14.16 14.55
CA ILE A 28 -2.59 14.50 15.74
C ILE A 28 -2.05 13.81 17.00
N ARG A 29 -1.55 12.58 16.88
CA ARG A 29 -1.19 11.70 17.99
C ARG A 29 0.32 11.43 18.00
N ARG A 30 0.90 11.35 19.20
CA ARG A 30 2.30 10.94 19.41
C ARG A 30 2.50 9.42 19.47
N ARG A 31 1.51 8.61 19.07
CA ARG A 31 1.53 7.14 19.21
C ARG A 31 1.79 6.48 17.85
N GLU A 32 2.74 5.56 17.78
CA GLU A 32 3.18 4.90 16.54
C GLU A 32 2.32 3.68 16.13
N ARG A 33 1.12 3.49 16.70
CA ARG A 33 0.34 2.25 16.48
C ARG A 33 -0.06 2.06 15.02
N LEU A 34 -0.56 3.10 14.36
CA LEU A 34 -1.03 2.99 12.97
C LEU A 34 0.11 2.83 11.96
N GLN A 35 1.23 3.53 12.12
CA GLN A 35 2.39 3.34 11.24
C GLN A 35 3.02 1.93 11.34
N ARG A 36 2.80 1.21 12.45
CA ARG A 36 3.27 -0.17 12.63
C ARG A 36 2.33 -1.21 12.04
N LEU A 37 1.02 -0.94 12.05
CA LEU A 37 0.01 -1.84 11.51
C LEU A 37 -0.14 -1.70 9.99
N ALA A 38 0.02 -0.48 9.49
CA ALA A 38 -0.25 -0.18 8.08
C ALA A 38 0.58 -0.99 7.07
N PRO A 39 1.89 -1.26 7.27
CA PRO A 39 2.66 -2.12 6.37
C PRO A 39 2.08 -3.54 6.27
N VAL A 40 1.57 -4.10 7.37
CA VAL A 40 0.95 -5.44 7.39
C VAL A 40 -0.32 -5.48 6.53
N LEU A 41 -1.13 -4.42 6.56
CA LEU A 41 -2.31 -4.32 5.71
C LEU A 41 -1.94 -4.20 4.22
N LEU A 42 -0.84 -3.50 3.91
CA LEU A 42 -0.29 -3.47 2.55
C LEU A 42 0.19 -4.85 2.11
N ASP A 43 0.92 -5.58 2.96
CA ASP A 43 1.42 -6.93 2.68
C ASP A 43 0.29 -7.88 2.29
N ILE A 44 -0.85 -7.83 3.01
CA ILE A 44 -2.03 -8.65 2.72
C ILE A 44 -2.50 -8.38 1.28
N ASN A 45 -2.63 -7.12 0.87
CA ASN A 45 -3.14 -6.82 -0.47
C ASN A 45 -2.16 -7.16 -1.58
N VAL A 46 -0.86 -6.93 -1.36
CA VAL A 46 0.18 -7.32 -2.31
C VAL A 46 0.21 -8.84 -2.46
N THR A 47 0.04 -9.58 -1.36
CA THR A 47 -0.07 -11.04 -1.38
C THR A 47 -1.30 -11.49 -2.17
N LEU A 48 -2.47 -10.87 -1.96
CA LEU A 48 -3.68 -11.17 -2.74
C LEU A 48 -3.48 -10.88 -4.24
N GLY A 49 -2.80 -9.79 -4.58
CA GLY A 49 -2.47 -9.45 -5.96
C GLY A 49 -1.55 -10.48 -6.61
N LEU A 50 -0.49 -10.89 -5.89
CA LEU A 50 0.44 -11.93 -6.34
C LEU A 50 -0.27 -13.28 -6.53
N LEU A 51 -1.09 -13.69 -5.56
CA LEU A 51 -1.88 -14.93 -5.67
C LEU A 51 -2.83 -14.88 -6.87
N THR A 52 -3.47 -13.73 -7.10
CA THR A 52 -4.35 -13.55 -8.26
C THR A 52 -3.56 -13.68 -9.57
N TYR A 53 -2.41 -13.03 -9.68
CA TYR A 53 -1.53 -13.15 -10.85
C TYR A 53 -1.12 -14.62 -11.11
N LEU A 54 -0.66 -15.33 -10.09
CA LEU A 54 -0.20 -16.71 -10.21
C LEU A 54 -1.32 -17.70 -10.56
N LEU A 55 -2.53 -17.47 -10.04
CA LEU A 55 -3.66 -18.40 -10.22
C LEU A 55 -4.49 -18.13 -11.47
N THR A 56 -4.56 -16.89 -11.94
CA THR A 56 -5.43 -16.51 -13.06
C THR A 56 -4.69 -15.99 -14.28
N GLY A 57 -3.39 -15.70 -14.17
CA GLY A 57 -2.61 -15.10 -15.25
C GLY A 57 -3.13 -13.71 -15.66
N VAL A 58 -3.76 -12.98 -14.72
CA VAL A 58 -4.31 -11.65 -15.03
C VAL A 58 -3.16 -10.75 -15.49
N GLN A 59 -3.33 -10.11 -16.65
CA GLN A 59 -2.34 -9.17 -17.15
C GLN A 59 -2.56 -7.81 -16.52
N VAL A 60 -1.49 -7.24 -15.98
CA VAL A 60 -1.43 -5.88 -15.45
C VAL A 60 -0.14 -5.23 -15.92
N SER A 61 -0.10 -3.90 -15.92
CA SER A 61 1.15 -3.18 -16.13
C SER A 61 2.26 -3.66 -15.18
N LEU A 62 3.47 -3.86 -15.71
CA LEU A 62 4.66 -4.20 -14.91
C LEU A 62 4.96 -3.16 -13.83
N TRP A 63 4.53 -1.91 -14.02
CA TRP A 63 4.70 -0.84 -13.04
C TRP A 63 3.84 -1.02 -11.79
N HIS A 64 2.69 -1.71 -11.90
CA HIS A 64 1.82 -1.94 -10.74
C HIS A 64 2.55 -2.68 -9.60
N PRO A 65 3.07 -3.91 -9.81
CA PRO A 65 3.77 -4.63 -8.75
C PRO A 65 5.05 -3.92 -8.30
N VAL A 66 5.80 -3.28 -9.20
CA VAL A 66 7.02 -2.53 -8.84
C VAL A 66 6.72 -1.42 -7.84
N LEU A 67 5.69 -0.61 -8.11
CA LEU A 67 5.29 0.47 -7.22
C LEU A 67 4.73 -0.05 -5.89
N MET A 68 4.00 -1.18 -5.91
CA MET A 68 3.48 -1.80 -4.69
C MET A 68 4.60 -2.34 -3.78
N PHE A 69 5.61 -3.01 -4.35
CA PHE A 69 6.75 -3.50 -3.57
C PHE A 69 7.58 -2.34 -3.00
N ALA A 70 7.80 -1.27 -3.77
CA ALA A 70 8.48 -0.08 -3.27
C ALA A 70 7.71 0.57 -2.09
N ALA A 71 6.37 0.67 -2.21
CA ALA A 71 5.52 1.20 -1.15
C ALA A 71 5.61 0.35 0.13
N VAL A 72 5.54 -0.97 0.01
CA VAL A 72 5.68 -1.92 1.14
C VAL A 72 7.05 -1.78 1.81
N ALA A 73 8.14 -1.74 1.04
CA ALA A 73 9.48 -1.63 1.58
C ALA A 73 9.67 -0.33 2.38
N LEU A 74 9.20 0.80 1.85
CA LEU A 74 9.25 2.08 2.54
C LEU A 74 8.37 2.11 3.80
N ALA A 75 7.16 1.53 3.72
CA ALA A 75 6.25 1.44 4.85
C ALA A 75 6.87 0.64 6.01
N HIS A 76 7.51 -0.49 5.74
CA HIS A 76 8.24 -1.28 6.74
C HIS A 76 9.47 -0.54 7.29
N ALA A 77 10.24 0.11 6.43
CA ALA A 77 11.43 0.88 6.83
C ALA A 77 11.09 1.98 7.85
N VAL A 78 9.91 2.60 7.72
CA VAL A 78 9.49 3.70 8.60
C VAL A 78 8.57 3.26 9.75
N ALA A 79 8.16 1.99 9.80
CA ALA A 79 7.20 1.48 10.78
C ALA A 79 7.62 1.72 12.24
N ARG A 80 8.92 1.65 12.53
CA ARG A 80 9.50 1.84 13.87
C ARG A 80 10.21 3.19 14.04
N GLN A 81 10.08 4.10 13.07
CA GLN A 81 10.71 5.40 13.18
C GLN A 81 10.00 6.30 14.20
N ARG A 82 10.81 7.06 14.93
CA ARG A 82 10.36 8.00 15.97
C ARG A 82 10.33 9.43 15.49
N ASP A 83 11.18 9.78 14.50
CA ASP A 83 11.17 11.12 13.93
C ASP A 83 9.90 11.31 13.09
N ARG A 84 9.00 12.13 13.62
CA ARG A 84 7.72 12.45 12.99
C ARG A 84 7.88 13.05 11.59
N ARG A 85 8.92 13.84 11.33
CA ARG A 85 9.15 14.44 10.01
C ARG A 85 9.50 13.37 9.00
N VAL A 86 10.35 12.41 9.39
CA VAL A 86 10.70 11.25 8.57
C VAL A 86 9.46 10.39 8.30
N VAL A 87 8.66 10.09 9.33
CA VAL A 87 7.42 9.32 9.18
C VAL A 87 6.47 9.99 8.18
N ILE A 88 6.19 11.28 8.34
CA ILE A 88 5.29 12.02 7.44
C ILE A 88 5.84 12.03 6.02
N GLY A 89 7.13 12.35 5.84
CA GLY A 89 7.75 12.39 4.52
C GLY A 89 7.67 11.05 3.79
N VAL A 90 8.00 9.95 4.47
CA VAL A 90 7.94 8.61 3.86
C VAL A 90 6.49 8.21 3.56
N TRP A 91 5.53 8.47 4.46
CA TRP A 91 4.13 8.12 4.20
C TRP A 91 3.48 8.93 3.07
N LEU A 92 3.96 10.16 2.80
CA LEU A 92 3.59 10.90 1.59
C LEU A 92 4.11 10.21 0.33
N VAL A 93 5.36 9.75 0.34
CA VAL A 93 5.94 8.98 -0.79
C VAL A 93 5.17 7.67 -0.99
N VAL A 94 4.88 6.94 0.09
CA VAL A 94 4.07 5.71 0.06
C VAL A 94 2.69 5.98 -0.55
N LEU A 95 2.03 7.09 -0.20
CA LEU A 95 0.75 7.47 -0.80
C LEU A 95 0.87 7.67 -2.32
N VAL A 96 1.89 8.41 -2.77
CA VAL A 96 2.14 8.63 -4.22
C VAL A 96 2.38 7.30 -4.94
N LEU A 97 3.18 6.40 -4.36
CA LEU A 97 3.46 5.08 -4.93
C LEU A 97 2.20 4.21 -5.03
N ILE A 98 1.36 4.21 -3.99
CA ILE A 98 0.11 3.44 -4.00
C ILE A 98 -0.85 3.97 -5.06
N VAL A 99 -1.07 5.29 -5.11
CA VAL A 99 -1.93 5.91 -6.12
C VAL A 99 -1.40 5.64 -7.53
N GLY A 100 -0.09 5.82 -7.76
CA GLY A 100 0.55 5.54 -9.04
C GLY A 100 0.40 4.07 -9.45
N GLY A 101 0.61 3.14 -8.52
CA GLY A 101 0.46 1.71 -8.77
C GLY A 101 -0.97 1.34 -9.13
N VAL A 102 -1.96 1.80 -8.36
CA VAL A 102 -3.39 1.55 -8.68
C VAL A 102 -3.75 2.10 -10.06
N ARG A 103 -3.30 3.33 -10.40
CA ARG A 103 -3.54 3.90 -11.74
C ARG A 103 -2.87 3.11 -12.85
N SER A 104 -1.65 2.63 -12.63
CA SER A 104 -0.94 1.81 -13.63
C SER A 104 -1.62 0.47 -13.91
N ALA A 105 -2.35 -0.10 -12.95
CA ALA A 105 -3.14 -1.32 -13.17
C ALA A 105 -4.35 -1.11 -14.07
N SER A 106 -4.90 0.12 -14.14
CA SER A 106 -6.04 0.44 -15.00
C SER A 106 -5.68 0.82 -16.44
N LEU A 107 -4.39 0.87 -16.77
CA LEU A 107 -3.88 1.30 -18.08
C LEU A 107 -3.46 0.13 -19.00
N SER A 108 -3.78 -1.11 -18.61
CA SER A 108 -3.49 -2.34 -19.37
C SER A 108 -4.75 -2.97 -19.92
#